data_AF-A0A8S3JUM5-F1
#
_entry.id   AF-A0A8S3JUM5-F1
#
_cell.length_a   1.000
_cell.length_b   1.000
_cell.length_c   1.000
_cell.angle_alpha   90.00
_cell.angle_beta   90.00
_cell.angle_gamma   90.00
#
_symmetry.space_group_name_H-M   'P 1'
#
loop_
_entity.id
_entity.type
_entity.pdbx_description
1 polymer ?
#
loop_
_entity_poly.entity_id
_entity_poly.type
_entity_poly.pdbx_seq_one_letter_code
_entity_poly.pdbx_strand_id
1 'polypeptide(L)'
;QARLILRGKNGATLTKIWGHENIVAGASLGDLHSDNLRSILCEFTTSGTATSADGSEIEMLTYELRYNQPNDLNGEPTVIKNTLSLKFVEDESLVTEIDPRVKTMFATQTAAEMDKKIAQLVKNNQRKEAMDLVTEQLAFLKDVEQFDDERGIVSLLLRLAENMHNKLKDETIDRNLVCR
;
A
#
# COMPACT_ATOMS: atom_id res chain seq x y z
N GLN A 1 -19.94 -12.61 -4.23
CA GLN A 1 -18.66 -12.02 -4.64
C GLN A 1 -18.79 -10.51 -4.84
N ALA A 2 -17.85 -9.76 -4.27
CA ALA A 2 -17.79 -8.31 -4.30
C ALA A 2 -16.57 -7.83 -5.10
N ARG A 3 -16.72 -6.67 -5.74
CA ARG A 3 -15.69 -6.03 -6.56
C ARG A 3 -15.72 -4.53 -6.37
N LEU A 4 -14.55 -3.94 -6.15
CA LEU A 4 -14.33 -2.51 -6.08
C LEU A 4 -13.74 -2.01 -7.40
N ILE A 5 -14.43 -1.08 -8.04
CA ILE A 5 -13.98 -0.43 -9.28
C ILE A 5 -13.62 1.02 -8.94
N LEU A 6 -12.40 1.41 -9.27
CA LEU A 6 -11.89 2.76 -9.07
C LEU A 6 -11.66 3.44 -10.43
N ARG A 7 -12.03 4.72 -10.54
CA ARG A 7 -11.88 5.50 -11.77
C ARG A 7 -11.46 6.92 -11.45
N GLY A 8 -10.42 7.38 -12.14
CA GLY A 8 -10.00 8.78 -12.09
C GLY A 8 -10.95 9.71 -12.85
N LYS A 9 -11.03 10.95 -12.37
CA LYS A 9 -11.78 12.07 -12.95
C LYS A 9 -10.88 13.30 -13.01
N ASN A 10 -11.25 14.27 -13.84
CA ASN A 10 -10.62 15.61 -13.86
C ASN A 10 -9.08 15.57 -13.96
N GLY A 11 -8.54 14.68 -14.80
CA GLY A 11 -7.09 14.53 -15.00
C GLY A 11 -6.38 13.61 -13.98
N ALA A 12 -7.10 13.10 -12.98
CA ALA A 12 -6.58 12.05 -12.12
C ALA A 12 -6.48 10.72 -12.88
N THR A 13 -5.34 10.04 -12.74
CA THR A 13 -5.08 8.73 -13.33
C THR A 13 -4.74 7.75 -12.23
N LEU A 14 -5.53 6.67 -12.12
CA LEU A 14 -5.27 5.59 -11.18
C LEU A 14 -4.07 4.77 -11.68
N THR A 15 -2.99 4.71 -10.89
CA THR A 15 -1.72 4.07 -11.25
C THR A 15 -1.54 2.71 -10.60
N LYS A 16 -2.17 2.46 -9.45
CA LYS A 16 -2.02 1.20 -8.71
C LYS A 16 -3.22 0.89 -7.83
N ILE A 17 -3.54 -0.39 -7.71
CA ILE A 17 -4.35 -0.93 -6.61
C ILE A 17 -3.54 -2.06 -5.99
N TRP A 18 -3.14 -1.92 -4.73
CA TRP A 18 -2.27 -2.93 -4.10
C TRP A 18 -3.00 -4.28 -3.99
N GLY A 19 -2.29 -5.35 -4.30
CA GLY A 19 -2.84 -6.72 -4.35
C GLY A 19 -3.60 -7.06 -5.64
N HIS A 20 -3.69 -6.15 -6.61
CA HIS A 20 -4.44 -6.36 -7.86
C HIS A 20 -3.67 -5.85 -9.09
N GLU A 21 -3.41 -6.75 -10.04
CA GLU A 21 -2.66 -6.41 -11.27
C GLU A 21 -3.52 -5.68 -12.31
N ASN A 22 -4.80 -6.06 -12.43
CA ASN A 22 -5.70 -5.49 -13.42
C ASN A 22 -6.53 -4.35 -12.83
N ILE A 23 -5.96 -3.14 -12.87
CA ILE A 23 -6.59 -1.91 -12.36
C ILE A 23 -7.91 -1.59 -13.10
N VAL A 24 -7.99 -1.90 -14.40
CA VAL A 24 -9.19 -1.64 -15.21
C VAL A 24 -10.34 -2.52 -14.74
N ALA A 25 -10.09 -3.80 -14.48
CA ALA A 25 -11.09 -4.72 -13.96
C ALA A 25 -11.51 -4.38 -12.51
N GLY A 26 -10.64 -3.70 -11.76
CA GLY A 26 -10.85 -3.36 -10.35
C GLY A 26 -10.36 -4.44 -9.39
N ALA A 27 -10.55 -4.20 -8.10
CA ALA A 27 -10.18 -5.11 -7.02
C ALA A 27 -11.28 -6.14 -6.75
N SER A 28 -10.97 -7.42 -6.90
CA SER A 28 -11.86 -8.51 -6.47
C SER A 28 -11.71 -8.71 -4.97
N LEU A 29 -12.78 -8.50 -4.21
CA LEU A 29 -12.76 -8.55 -2.74
C LEU A 29 -13.20 -9.91 -2.18
N GLY A 30 -13.63 -10.83 -3.04
CA GLY A 30 -14.22 -12.10 -2.62
C GLY A 30 -15.55 -11.88 -1.90
N ASP A 31 -15.80 -12.63 -0.83
CA ASP A 31 -17.02 -12.46 -0.05
C ASP A 31 -16.82 -11.44 1.08
N LEU A 32 -17.81 -10.57 1.23
CA LEU A 32 -17.86 -9.53 2.26
C LEU A 32 -18.83 -9.97 3.36
N HIS A 33 -18.41 -9.76 4.60
CA HIS A 33 -19.23 -9.97 5.78
C HIS A 33 -19.20 -8.70 6.62
N SER A 34 -20.26 -8.48 7.41
CA SER A 34 -20.41 -7.25 8.20
C SER A 34 -19.36 -7.12 9.32
N ASP A 35 -18.76 -8.23 9.73
CA ASP A 35 -17.69 -8.31 10.72
C ASP A 35 -16.27 -8.24 10.08
N ASN A 36 -16.18 -8.25 8.76
CA ASN A 36 -14.92 -8.28 8.03
C ASN A 36 -14.64 -6.93 7.36
N LEU A 37 -14.01 -6.03 8.12
CA LEU A 37 -13.49 -4.77 7.58
C LEU A 37 -12.27 -5.03 6.70
N ARG A 38 -12.39 -4.66 5.42
CA ARG A 38 -11.30 -4.70 4.44
C ARG A 38 -10.87 -3.29 4.06
N SER A 39 -9.55 -3.07 4.02
CA SER A 39 -8.94 -1.85 3.53
C SER A 39 -8.26 -2.10 2.20
N ILE A 40 -8.45 -1.19 1.25
CA ILE A 40 -7.80 -1.23 -0.07
C ILE A 40 -6.96 0.04 -0.20
N LEU A 41 -5.67 -0.14 -0.46
CA LEU A 41 -4.78 0.95 -0.83
C LEU A 41 -4.79 1.12 -2.34
N CYS A 42 -4.83 2.37 -2.80
CA CYS A 42 -4.73 2.70 -4.22
C CYS A 42 -3.89 3.96 -4.41
N GLU A 43 -3.21 4.02 -5.56
CA GLU A 43 -2.33 5.12 -5.94
C GLU A 43 -2.91 5.76 -7.20
N PHE A 44 -2.90 7.08 -7.23
CA PHE A 44 -3.28 7.84 -8.39
C PHE A 44 -2.41 9.09 -8.48
N THR A 45 -2.23 9.57 -9.70
CA THR A 45 -1.54 10.82 -10.00
C THR A 45 -2.55 11.81 -10.55
N THR A 46 -2.30 13.10 -10.33
CA THR A 46 -3.13 14.19 -10.88
C THR A 46 -2.23 15.37 -11.22
N SER A 47 -2.55 16.11 -12.28
CA SER A 47 -1.74 17.23 -12.75
C SER A 47 -1.91 18.51 -11.92
N GLY A 48 -2.78 18.52 -10.90
CA GLY A 48 -3.01 19.69 -10.03
C GLY A 48 -3.59 20.91 -10.76
N THR A 49 -3.93 20.79 -12.05
CA THR A 49 -4.32 21.91 -12.93
C THR A 49 -5.78 22.29 -12.82
N ALA A 50 -6.55 21.67 -11.94
CA ALA A 50 -7.91 22.09 -11.68
C ALA A 50 -7.86 23.28 -10.70
N THR A 51 -7.37 24.42 -11.20
CA THR A 51 -7.47 25.72 -10.54
C THR A 51 -8.94 26.10 -10.50
N SER A 52 -9.65 25.60 -9.49
CA SER A 52 -10.83 26.30 -9.05
C SER A 52 -10.33 27.55 -8.35
N ALA A 53 -10.50 28.70 -8.98
CA ALA A 53 -10.03 29.99 -8.48
C ALA A 53 -10.47 30.32 -7.03
N ASP A 54 -11.43 29.56 -6.48
CA ASP A 54 -12.03 29.74 -5.16
C ASP A 54 -11.64 28.68 -4.10
N GLY A 55 -10.65 27.81 -4.38
CA GLY A 55 -10.28 26.75 -3.42
C GLY A 55 -11.40 25.75 -3.14
N SER A 56 -12.26 25.50 -4.13
CA SER A 56 -13.32 24.50 -4.05
C SER A 56 -12.78 23.08 -4.19
N GLU A 57 -13.49 22.14 -3.60
CA GLU A 57 -13.22 20.71 -3.74
C GLU A 57 -13.52 20.22 -5.16
N ILE A 58 -12.69 19.31 -5.66
CA ILE A 58 -12.76 18.81 -7.02
C ILE A 58 -12.76 17.30 -6.95
N GLU A 59 -13.76 16.67 -7.53
CA GLU A 59 -13.83 15.21 -7.60
C GLU A 59 -12.64 14.66 -8.39
N MET A 60 -11.81 13.84 -7.75
CA MET A 60 -10.62 13.25 -8.34
C MET A 60 -10.81 11.78 -8.64
N LEU A 61 -11.46 11.04 -7.73
CA LEU A 61 -11.75 9.63 -7.96
C LEU A 61 -13.24 9.38 -7.78
N THR A 62 -13.72 8.37 -8.49
CA THR A 62 -14.96 7.66 -8.16
C THR A 62 -14.60 6.25 -7.78
N TYR A 63 -15.35 5.72 -6.81
CA TYR A 63 -15.30 4.31 -6.50
C TYR A 63 -16.70 3.70 -6.53
N GLU A 64 -16.75 2.47 -7.00
CA GLU A 64 -17.97 1.71 -7.16
C GLU A 64 -17.77 0.31 -6.57
N LEU A 65 -18.45 0.02 -5.46
CA LEU A 65 -18.50 -1.30 -4.87
C LEU A 65 -19.72 -2.04 -5.42
N ARG A 66 -19.46 -3.10 -6.18
CA ARG A 66 -20.47 -4.02 -6.73
C ARG A 66 -20.46 -5.31 -5.93
N TYR A 67 -21.62 -5.79 -5.52
CA TYR A 67 -21.73 -7.12 -4.90
C TYR A 67 -23.11 -7.72 -5.11
N ASN A 68 -23.16 -9.04 -5.19
CA ASN A 68 -24.41 -9.80 -5.19
C ASN A 68 -24.82 -10.13 -3.75
N GLN A 69 -26.13 -10.12 -3.48
CA GLN A 69 -26.62 -10.55 -2.18
C GLN A 69 -26.44 -12.07 -2.00
N PRO A 70 -26.28 -12.58 -0.77
CA PRO A 70 -26.07 -14.01 -0.53
C PRO A 70 -27.17 -14.90 -1.12
N ASN A 71 -28.41 -14.40 -1.15
CA ASN A 71 -29.58 -15.12 -1.64
C ASN A 71 -29.76 -15.03 -3.16
N ASP A 72 -28.95 -14.23 -3.85
CA ASP A 72 -29.04 -14.00 -5.30
C ASP A 72 -27.66 -13.78 -5.92
N LEU A 73 -26.87 -14.85 -5.96
CA LEU A 73 -25.50 -14.83 -6.47
C LEU A 73 -25.39 -14.56 -7.98
N ASN A 74 -26.47 -14.78 -8.75
CA ASN A 74 -26.49 -14.65 -10.20
C ASN A 74 -27.35 -13.48 -10.72
N GLY A 75 -28.06 -12.78 -9.83
CA GLY A 75 -28.89 -11.63 -10.19
C GLY A 75 -28.12 -10.34 -10.40
N GLU A 76 -28.86 -9.23 -10.49
CA GLU A 76 -28.30 -7.90 -10.67
C GLU A 76 -27.49 -7.48 -9.43
N PRO A 77 -26.23 -7.06 -9.59
CA PRO A 77 -25.40 -6.67 -8.46
C PRO A 77 -25.94 -5.39 -7.82
N THR A 78 -25.91 -5.36 -6.48
CA THR A 78 -26.06 -4.11 -5.74
C THR A 78 -24.82 -3.24 -5.95
N VAL A 79 -25.03 -1.95 -6.20
CA VAL A 79 -23.97 -1.01 -6.54
C VAL A 79 -23.98 0.18 -5.60
N ILE A 80 -22.87 0.37 -4.88
CA ILE A 80 -22.62 1.55 -4.06
C ILE A 80 -21.60 2.43 -4.78
N LYS A 81 -21.94 3.69 -5.03
CA LYS A 81 -21.06 4.65 -5.70
C LYS A 81 -20.73 5.81 -4.78
N ASN A 82 -19.51 6.27 -4.83
CA ASN A 82 -19.09 7.47 -4.12
C ASN A 82 -17.92 8.15 -4.85
N THR A 83 -17.56 9.34 -4.38
CA THR A 83 -16.49 10.17 -4.92
C THR A 83 -15.46 10.50 -3.84
N LEU A 84 -14.21 10.65 -4.27
CA LEU A 84 -13.16 11.29 -3.48
C LEU A 84 -12.90 12.65 -4.13
N SER A 85 -13.07 13.70 -3.33
CA SER A 85 -12.76 15.06 -3.73
C SER A 85 -11.48 15.52 -3.07
N LEU A 86 -10.66 16.27 -3.80
CA LEU A 86 -9.47 16.93 -3.27
C LEU A 86 -9.62 18.44 -3.38
N LYS A 87 -9.02 19.14 -2.44
CA LYS A 87 -8.81 20.58 -2.50
C LYS A 87 -7.32 20.83 -2.69
N PHE A 88 -6.95 21.50 -3.77
CA PHE A 88 -5.58 21.96 -3.97
C PHE A 88 -5.39 23.29 -3.26
N VAL A 89 -4.30 23.40 -2.50
CA VAL A 89 -3.93 24.58 -1.73
C VAL A 89 -2.51 24.96 -2.11
N GLU A 90 -2.25 26.25 -2.23
CA GLU A 90 -0.88 26.78 -2.46
C GLU A 90 -0.10 26.89 -1.15
N ASP A 91 -0.81 27.01 -0.02
CA ASP A 91 -0.24 27.12 1.32
C ASP A 91 -0.10 25.73 1.94
N GLU A 92 1.14 25.33 2.23
CA GLU A 92 1.49 24.07 2.88
C GLU A 92 0.85 23.93 4.26
N SER A 93 0.61 25.03 4.98
CA SER A 93 -0.04 25.00 6.30
C SER A 93 -1.50 24.54 6.26
N LEU A 94 -2.13 24.58 5.07
CA LEU A 94 -3.49 24.08 4.84
C LEU A 94 -3.53 22.60 4.47
N VAL A 95 -2.37 21.97 4.24
CA VAL A 95 -2.28 20.52 4.02
C VAL A 95 -2.55 19.85 5.36
N THR A 96 -3.68 19.15 5.45
CA THR A 96 -4.00 18.34 6.62
C THR A 96 -2.97 17.23 6.79
N GLU A 97 -2.66 16.88 8.04
CA GLU A 97 -1.80 15.74 8.34
C GLU A 97 -2.30 14.48 7.62
N ILE A 98 -1.35 13.69 7.10
CA ILE A 98 -1.64 12.42 6.44
C ILE A 98 -2.27 11.48 7.45
N ASP A 99 -3.42 10.89 7.10
CA ASP A 99 -4.09 9.90 7.93
C ASP A 99 -3.08 8.78 8.32
N PRO A 100 -2.83 8.56 9.63
CA PRO A 100 -1.88 7.55 10.09
C PRO A 100 -2.13 6.17 9.51
N ARG A 101 -3.40 5.80 9.28
CA ARG A 101 -3.77 4.49 8.72
C ARG A 101 -3.29 4.34 7.28
N VAL A 102 -3.36 5.42 6.50
CA VAL A 102 -2.84 5.43 5.12
C VAL A 102 -1.32 5.31 5.14
N LYS A 103 -0.65 6.05 6.03
CA LYS A 103 0.81 5.96 6.24
C LYS A 103 1.25 4.53 6.59
N THR A 104 0.63 3.92 7.60
CA THR A 104 0.93 2.55 8.03
C THR A 104 0.66 1.52 6.94
N MET A 105 -0.47 1.64 6.24
CA MET A 105 -0.82 0.70 5.16
C MET A 105 0.13 0.84 3.96
N PHE A 106 0.50 2.06 3.58
CA PHE A 106 1.51 2.31 2.55
C PHE A 106 2.86 1.73 2.95
N ALA A 107 3.28 1.95 4.20
CA ALA A 107 4.55 1.45 4.69
C ALA A 107 4.62 -0.08 4.69
N THR A 108 3.55 -0.74 5.14
CA THR A 108 3.41 -2.20 5.13
C THR A 108 3.52 -2.78 3.72
N GLN A 109 2.82 -2.18 2.76
CA GLN A 109 2.83 -2.65 1.37
C GLN A 109 4.19 -2.44 0.70
N THR A 110 4.80 -1.27 0.92
CA THR A 110 6.12 -0.96 0.38
C THR A 110 7.19 -1.87 0.99
N ALA A 111 7.12 -2.17 2.30
CA ALA A 111 8.01 -3.13 2.94
C ALA A 111 7.91 -4.52 2.29
N ALA A 112 6.70 -4.99 1.96
CA ALA A 112 6.53 -6.27 1.26
C ALA A 112 7.11 -6.26 -0.16
N GLU A 113 7.13 -5.12 -0.85
CA GLU A 113 7.79 -4.96 -2.14
C GLU A 113 9.32 -4.94 -2.00
N MET A 114 9.84 -4.29 -0.95
CA MET A 114 11.26 -4.32 -0.59
C MET A 114 11.70 -5.75 -0.27
N ASP A 115 10.93 -6.53 0.48
CA ASP A 115 11.23 -7.94 0.80
C ASP A 115 11.42 -8.78 -0.48
N LYS A 116 10.53 -8.60 -1.48
CA LYS A 116 10.66 -9.29 -2.78
C LYS A 116 11.96 -8.91 -3.47
N LYS A 117 12.34 -7.63 -3.45
CA LYS A 117 13.58 -7.14 -4.06
C LYS A 117 14.82 -7.63 -3.29
N ILE A 118 14.78 -7.65 -1.96
CA ILE A 118 15.84 -8.21 -1.10
C ILE A 118 16.04 -9.69 -1.43
N ALA A 119 14.96 -10.48 -1.49
CA ALA A 119 15.05 -11.90 -1.85
C ALA A 119 15.70 -12.11 -3.22
N GLN A 120 15.40 -11.25 -4.21
CA GLN A 120 16.02 -11.30 -5.53
C GLN A 120 17.51 -10.93 -5.49
N LEU A 121 17.90 -9.90 -4.73
CA LEU A 121 19.30 -9.50 -4.56
C LEU A 121 20.12 -10.60 -3.86
N VAL A 122 19.56 -11.23 -2.83
CA VAL A 122 20.18 -12.38 -2.15
C VAL A 122 20.38 -13.53 -3.14
N LYS A 123 19.36 -13.87 -3.94
CA LYS A 123 19.45 -14.90 -4.98
C LYS A 123 20.54 -14.60 -6.03
N ASN A 124 20.76 -13.32 -6.33
CA ASN A 124 21.78 -12.86 -7.27
C ASN A 124 23.17 -12.67 -6.64
N ASN A 125 23.37 -13.08 -5.38
CA ASN A 125 24.60 -12.84 -4.60
C ASN A 125 24.97 -11.35 -4.41
N GLN A 126 24.03 -10.42 -4.60
CA GLN A 126 24.21 -8.98 -4.40
C GLN A 126 23.95 -8.62 -2.93
N ARG A 127 24.68 -9.26 -2.01
CA ARG A 127 24.40 -9.19 -0.57
C ARG A 127 24.53 -7.78 0.01
N LYS A 128 25.51 -6.99 -0.44
CA LYS A 128 25.69 -5.62 0.03
C LYS A 128 24.47 -4.76 -0.28
N GLU A 129 24.01 -4.81 -1.53
CA GLU A 129 22.79 -4.10 -1.96
C GLU A 129 21.56 -4.60 -1.19
N ALA A 130 21.47 -5.91 -0.92
CA ALA A 130 20.41 -6.46 -0.08
C ALA A 130 20.44 -5.89 1.34
N MET A 131 21.62 -5.78 1.96
CA MET A 131 21.79 -5.20 3.30
C MET A 131 21.44 -3.71 3.35
N ASP A 132 21.85 -2.95 2.34
CA ASP A 132 21.54 -1.53 2.22
C ASP A 132 20.01 -1.35 2.13
N LEU A 133 19.34 -2.19 1.32
CA LEU A 133 17.88 -2.16 1.18
C LEU A 133 17.13 -2.59 2.45
N VAL A 134 17.64 -3.57 3.21
CA VAL A 134 17.08 -3.92 4.54
C VAL A 134 17.24 -2.75 5.53
N THR A 135 18.35 -2.02 5.46
CA THR A 135 18.57 -0.85 6.32
C THR A 135 17.58 0.26 6.00
N GLU A 136 17.33 0.51 4.71
CA GLU A 136 16.30 1.43 4.24
C GLU A 136 14.90 0.99 4.71
N GLN A 137 14.58 -0.31 4.60
CA GLN A 137 13.31 -0.87 5.04
C GLN A 137 13.09 -0.67 6.55
N LEU A 138 14.12 -0.89 7.37
CA LEU A 138 14.07 -0.68 8.81
C LEU A 138 13.83 0.79 9.17
N ALA A 139 14.54 1.71 8.52
CA ALA A 139 14.34 3.15 8.74
C ALA A 139 12.91 3.58 8.37
N PHE A 140 12.42 3.07 7.25
CA PHE A 140 11.09 3.37 6.74
C PHE A 140 9.96 2.83 7.64
N LEU A 141 10.08 1.58 8.14
CA LEU A 141 9.11 1.01 9.07
C LEU A 141 9.14 1.68 10.46
N LYS A 142 10.32 2.12 10.93
CA LYS A 142 10.45 2.85 12.21
C LYS A 142 9.73 4.20 12.19
N ASP A 143 9.66 4.88 11.05
CA ASP A 143 8.95 6.16 10.91
C ASP A 143 7.44 6.04 11.20
N VAL A 144 6.88 4.85 11.00
CA VAL A 144 5.44 4.58 11.18
C VAL A 144 5.12 3.69 12.39
N GLU A 145 6.12 3.27 13.17
CA GLU A 145 5.94 2.35 14.29
C GLU A 145 4.96 2.89 15.34
N GLN A 146 4.98 4.19 15.61
CA GLN A 146 4.07 4.84 16.55
C GLN A 146 2.59 4.78 16.14
N PHE A 147 2.31 4.47 14.88
CA PHE A 147 0.95 4.37 14.32
C PHE A 147 0.50 2.91 14.14
N ASP A 148 1.25 1.95 14.68
CA ASP A 148 0.87 0.54 14.63
C ASP A 148 -0.39 0.32 15.47
N ASP A 149 -1.32 -0.48 14.93
CA ASP A 149 -2.58 -0.76 15.61
C ASP A 149 -2.44 -2.00 16.52
N GLU A 150 -3.54 -2.43 17.14
CA GLU A 150 -3.56 -3.60 18.02
C GLU A 150 -3.10 -4.90 17.32
N ARG A 151 -3.06 -4.94 15.98
CA ARG A 151 -2.60 -6.11 15.22
C ARG A 151 -1.08 -6.21 15.22
N GLY A 152 -0.35 -5.13 15.52
CA GLY A 152 1.10 -5.12 15.68
C GLY A 152 1.86 -5.50 14.40
N ILE A 153 1.33 -5.15 13.23
CA ILE A 153 1.87 -5.61 11.94
C ILE A 153 3.22 -4.93 11.67
N VAL A 154 3.35 -3.63 11.96
CA VAL A 154 4.61 -2.90 11.75
C VAL A 154 5.69 -3.44 12.67
N SER A 155 5.38 -3.64 13.95
CA SER A 155 6.31 -4.23 14.92
C SER A 155 6.76 -5.64 14.51
N LEU A 156 5.85 -6.46 13.96
CA LEU A 156 6.21 -7.78 13.43
C LEU A 156 7.17 -7.66 12.24
N LEU A 157 6.88 -6.78 11.29
CA LEU A 157 7.72 -6.56 10.11
C LEU A 157 9.11 -6.03 10.49
N LEU A 158 9.19 -5.11 11.45
CA LEU A 158 10.47 -4.63 12.00
C LEU A 158 11.31 -5.77 12.54
N ARG A 159 10.72 -6.63 13.37
CA ARG A 159 11.42 -7.80 13.94
C ARG A 159 11.91 -8.76 12.85
N LEU A 160 11.11 -8.98 11.81
CA LEU A 160 11.51 -9.83 10.67
C LEU A 160 12.67 -9.22 9.89
N ALA A 161 12.61 -7.92 9.60
CA ALA A 161 13.67 -7.19 8.91
C ALA A 161 14.98 -7.15 9.72
N GLU A 162 14.92 -6.98 11.05
CA GLU A 162 16.10 -7.04 11.92
C GLU A 162 16.76 -8.42 11.91
N ASN A 163 15.96 -9.48 12.01
CA ASN A 163 16.45 -10.85 11.93
C ASN A 163 17.12 -11.13 10.57
N MET A 164 16.51 -10.64 9.48
CA MET A 164 17.07 -10.75 8.14
C MET A 164 18.40 -9.97 8.03
N HIS A 165 18.47 -8.76 8.57
CA HIS A 165 19.68 -7.94 8.57
C HIS A 165 20.83 -8.63 9.30
N ASN A 166 20.57 -9.20 10.48
CA ASN A 166 21.57 -9.92 11.26
C ASN A 166 22.08 -11.17 10.53
N LYS A 167 21.18 -11.97 9.94
CA LYS A 167 21.57 -13.11 9.09
C LYS A 167 22.44 -12.68 7.91
N LEU A 168 22.13 -11.54 7.29
CA LEU A 168 22.96 -11.01 6.21
C LEU A 168 24.34 -10.52 6.72
N LYS A 169 24.51 -10.19 8.00
CA LYS A 169 25.81 -9.81 8.57
C LYS A 169 26.69 -11.00 8.98
N ASP A 170 26.11 -12.09 9.47
CA ASP A 170 26.85 -13.11 10.23
C ASP A 170 27.74 -14.09 9.42
N GLU A 171 27.69 -14.10 8.08
CA GLU A 171 28.44 -15.09 7.27
C GLU A 171 29.96 -14.85 7.11
N THR A 172 30.56 -13.97 7.92
CA THR A 172 32.01 -14.07 8.18
C THR A 172 32.42 -15.42 8.79
N ILE A 173 31.46 -16.25 9.23
CA ILE A 173 31.70 -17.57 9.83
C ILE A 173 31.89 -18.69 8.77
N ASP A 174 31.25 -18.62 7.60
CA ASP A 174 31.33 -19.70 6.59
C ASP A 174 32.65 -19.72 5.78
N ARG A 175 33.43 -18.62 5.80
CA ARG A 175 34.75 -18.60 5.16
C ARG A 175 35.86 -19.27 5.99
N ASN A 176 35.64 -19.54 7.28
CA ASN A 176 36.63 -20.18 8.15
C ASN A 176 36.50 -21.72 8.22
N LEU A 177 35.50 -22.31 7.56
CA LEU A 177 35.31 -23.78 7.49
C LEU A 177 35.85 -24.41 6.19
N VAL A 178 36.29 -23.62 5.22
CA VAL A 178 36.88 -24.11 3.96
C VAL A 178 38.42 -24.21 4.00
N CYS A 179 39.05 -23.78 5.12
CA CYS A 179 40.48 -23.90 5.34
C CYS A 179 40.80 -24.69 6.62
N ARG A 180 40.40 -25.97 6.68
CA ARG A 180 41.05 -26.99 7.51
C ARG A 180 41.02 -28.34 6.82
#